data_AF-A0ABD3XT00-F1
#
_entry.id   AF-A0ABD3XT00-F1
#
_cell.length_a   1.000
_cell.length_b   1.000
_cell.length_c   1.000
_cell.angle_alpha   90.00
_cell.angle_beta   90.00
_cell.angle_gamma   90.00
#
_symmetry.space_group_name_H-M   'P 1'
#
loop_
_entity.id
_entity.type
_entity.pdbx_description
1 polymer ?
#
loop_
_entity_poly.entity_id
_entity_poly.type
_entity_poly.pdbx_seq_one_letter_code
_entity_poly.pdbx_strand_id
1 'polypeptide(L)'
;IRDSSSDEEKPQRKQTSGVDRNNSSVRRARWSSQECQVLKSSFGLLLNRKLYPSGGKIERCLEKHSILHGRTKEQIKAKLQHLMKKCTH
;
A
#
# COMPACT_ATOMS: atom_id res chain seq x y z
N ILE A 1 49.32 28.23 -13.14
CA ILE A 1 48.18 28.44 -14.06
C ILE A 1 48.12 27.27 -15.03
N ARG A 2 47.25 26.28 -14.79
CA ARG A 2 46.54 25.55 -15.85
C ARG A 2 45.40 24.78 -15.20
N ASP A 3 44.22 25.27 -15.49
CA ASP A 3 42.92 24.76 -15.11
C ASP A 3 42.48 23.68 -16.11
N SER A 4 41.45 22.94 -15.71
CA SER A 4 40.43 22.30 -16.55
C SER A 4 40.69 20.92 -17.20
N SER A 5 39.92 19.96 -16.67
CA SER A 5 38.87 19.19 -17.38
C SER A 5 39.19 17.74 -17.76
N SER A 6 38.39 16.82 -17.22
CA SER A 6 37.69 15.80 -18.03
C SER A 6 36.61 15.07 -17.20
N ASP A 7 35.41 15.65 -17.26
CA ASP A 7 34.09 15.02 -17.48
C ASP A 7 33.93 13.51 -17.24
N GLU A 8 33.22 13.13 -16.16
CA GLU A 8 32.61 11.81 -15.98
C GLU A 8 31.21 11.79 -16.64
N GLU A 9 31.15 11.56 -17.96
CA GLU A 9 29.90 11.21 -18.63
C GLU A 9 29.70 9.69 -18.62
N LYS A 10 28.74 9.23 -17.80
CA LYS A 10 28.23 7.85 -17.82
C LYS A 10 26.81 7.83 -18.38
N PRO A 11 26.60 7.43 -19.64
CA PRO A 11 25.26 7.10 -20.09
C PRO A 11 25.23 5.71 -20.74
N GLN A 12 24.53 4.76 -20.11
CA GLN A 12 23.74 3.82 -20.91
C GLN A 12 22.59 3.24 -20.09
N ARG A 13 21.46 3.96 -20.16
CA ARG A 13 20.12 3.43 -19.96
C ARG A 13 19.95 2.19 -20.84
N LYS A 14 20.01 1.00 -20.25
CA LYS A 14 19.49 -0.21 -20.90
C LYS A 14 17.97 -0.19 -20.78
N GLN A 15 17.34 0.04 -21.93
CA GLN A 15 15.92 -0.20 -22.20
C GLN A 15 15.57 -1.63 -21.81
N THR A 16 14.66 -1.80 -20.85
CA THR A 16 13.95 -3.06 -20.69
C THR A 16 12.71 -3.01 -21.58
N SER A 17 12.88 -3.47 -22.82
CA SER A 17 11.77 -3.93 -23.65
C SER A 17 11.19 -5.19 -23.01
N GLY A 18 10.05 -5.05 -22.34
CA GLY A 18 9.41 -6.13 -21.61
C GLY A 18 7.91 -6.10 -21.84
N VAL A 19 7.50 -6.44 -23.07
CA VAL A 19 6.21 -7.01 -23.48
C VAL A 19 5.03 -6.60 -22.60
N ASP A 20 4.25 -5.64 -23.09
CA ASP A 20 2.90 -5.33 -22.61
C ASP A 20 2.01 -6.58 -22.75
N ARG A 21 2.09 -7.45 -21.75
CA ARG A 21 1.07 -8.45 -21.49
C ARG A 21 -0.16 -7.67 -21.05
N ASN A 22 -0.99 -7.32 -22.03
CA ASN A 22 -2.40 -7.00 -21.87
C ASN A 22 -3.12 -8.20 -21.26
N ASN A 23 -2.88 -8.42 -19.98
CA ASN A 23 -3.73 -9.23 -19.14
C ASN A 23 -4.62 -8.22 -18.42
N SER A 24 -5.80 -7.95 -18.98
CA SER A 24 -6.91 -7.30 -18.29
C SER A 24 -7.49 -8.20 -17.19
N SER A 25 -6.63 -8.93 -16.47
CA SER A 25 -6.88 -9.31 -15.10
C SER A 25 -7.05 -7.99 -14.36
N VAL A 26 -8.26 -7.71 -13.90
CA VAL A 26 -8.58 -6.61 -12.99
C VAL A 26 -7.47 -6.57 -11.95
N ARG A 27 -6.51 -5.63 -12.11
CA ARG A 27 -5.31 -5.60 -11.28
C ARG A 27 -5.81 -5.40 -9.87
N ARG A 28 -5.63 -6.41 -9.00
CA ARG A 28 -6.03 -6.32 -7.60
C ARG A 28 -5.41 -5.03 -7.05
N ALA A 29 -6.26 -4.08 -6.68
CA ALA A 29 -5.82 -2.77 -6.22
C ALA A 29 -4.87 -2.96 -5.05
N ARG A 30 -3.59 -2.63 -5.27
CA ARG A 30 -2.53 -2.80 -4.25
C ARG A 30 -2.82 -1.86 -3.09
N TRP A 31 -2.57 -2.31 -1.87
CA TRP A 31 -2.66 -1.46 -0.68
C TRP A 31 -1.45 -0.53 -0.62
N SER A 32 -1.70 0.77 -0.57
CA SER A 32 -0.65 1.78 -0.38
C SER A 32 -0.14 1.75 1.07
N SER A 33 1.05 2.30 1.28
CA SER A 33 1.63 2.44 2.62
C SER A 33 0.76 3.33 3.51
N GLN A 34 0.20 4.40 2.97
CA GLN A 34 -0.69 5.31 3.69
C GLN A 34 -2.00 4.63 4.09
N GLU A 35 -2.63 3.86 3.20
CA GLU A 35 -3.83 3.08 3.54
C GLU A 35 -3.53 2.08 4.66
N CYS A 36 -2.40 1.37 4.58
CA CYS A 36 -1.98 0.44 5.63
C CYS A 36 -1.73 1.16 6.96
N GLN A 37 -1.13 2.35 6.93
CA GLN A 37 -0.86 3.14 8.12
C GLN A 37 -2.17 3.60 8.78
N VAL A 38 -3.14 4.09 8.00
CA VAL A 38 -4.48 4.45 8.52
C VAL A 38 -5.14 3.25 9.19
N LEU A 39 -5.12 2.07 8.56
CA LEU A 39 -5.71 0.88 9.15
C LEU A 39 -5.01 0.45 10.45
N LYS A 40 -3.67 0.52 10.49
CA LYS A 40 -2.90 0.23 11.70
C LYS A 40 -3.14 1.26 12.80
N SER A 41 -3.24 2.55 12.47
CA SER A 41 -3.50 3.59 13.47
C SER A 41 -4.93 3.51 14.01
N SER A 42 -5.92 3.30 13.15
CA SER A 42 -7.34 3.24 13.55
C SER A 42 -7.71 1.94 14.27
N PHE A 43 -7.09 0.82 13.91
CA PHE A 43 -7.45 -0.49 14.44
C PHE A 43 -6.31 -1.18 15.22
N GLY A 44 -5.14 -0.56 15.37
CA GLY A 44 -3.96 -1.18 15.98
C GLY A 44 -4.20 -1.79 17.35
N LEU A 45 -4.93 -1.09 18.23
CA LEU A 45 -5.33 -1.62 19.54
C LEU A 45 -6.18 -2.90 19.44
N LEU A 46 -7.09 -2.95 18.45
CA LEU A 46 -7.92 -4.14 18.20
C LEU A 46 -7.08 -5.27 17.61
N LEU A 47 -6.22 -4.95 16.63
CA LEU A 47 -5.31 -5.92 16.00
C LEU A 47 -4.38 -6.57 17.04
N ASN A 48 -3.82 -5.79 17.97
CA ASN A 48 -2.95 -6.28 19.05
C ASN A 48 -3.69 -7.21 20.02
N ARG A 49 -4.96 -6.91 20.30
CA ARG A 49 -5.82 -7.75 21.16
C ARG A 49 -6.43 -8.94 20.42
N LYS A 50 -6.06 -9.16 19.14
CA LYS A 50 -6.66 -10.15 18.25
C LYS A 50 -8.19 -10.00 18.14
N LEU A 51 -8.69 -8.78 18.30
CA LEU A 51 -10.11 -8.43 18.19
C LEU A 51 -10.41 -7.86 16.82
N TYR A 52 -11.64 -8.13 16.35
CA TYR A 52 -12.10 -7.67 15.05
C TYR A 52 -12.99 -6.43 15.19
N PRO A 53 -12.77 -5.37 14.40
CA PRO A 53 -13.65 -4.22 14.44
C PRO A 53 -15.05 -4.58 13.91
N SER A 54 -16.07 -4.02 14.55
CA SER A 54 -17.45 -4.11 14.07
C SER A 54 -17.61 -3.36 12.74
N GLY A 55 -18.65 -3.74 11.98
CA GLY A 55 -18.96 -3.12 10.69
C GLY A 55 -19.08 -1.59 10.78
N GLY A 56 -19.77 -1.08 11.80
CA GLY A 56 -19.91 0.37 12.01
C GLY A 56 -18.58 1.10 12.29
N LYS A 57 -17.60 0.44 12.94
CA LYS A 57 -16.26 1.04 13.12
C LYS A 57 -15.48 1.10 11.79
N ILE A 58 -15.72 0.15 10.89
CA ILE A 58 -15.13 0.13 9.55
C ILE A 58 -15.75 1.22 8.68
N GLU A 59 -17.07 1.35 8.69
CA GLU A 59 -17.81 2.42 7.99
C GLU A 59 -17.35 3.80 8.42
N ARG A 60 -17.31 4.06 9.73
CA ARG A 60 -16.81 5.34 10.25
C ARG A 60 -15.36 5.62 9.82
N CYS A 61 -14.53 4.58 9.69
CA CYS A 61 -13.16 4.73 9.22
C CYS A 61 -13.10 5.07 7.73
N LEU A 62 -13.96 4.45 6.91
CA LEU A 62 -14.10 4.77 5.49
C LEU A 62 -14.57 6.22 5.28
N GLU A 63 -15.57 6.67 6.04
CA GLU A 63 -16.08 8.05 5.99
C GLU A 63 -15.04 9.08 6.44
N LYS A 64 -14.24 8.74 7.48
CA LYS A 64 -13.23 9.65 8.03
C LYS A 64 -12.00 9.79 7.14
N HIS A 65 -11.66 8.76 6.36
CA HIS A 65 -10.41 8.70 5.60
C HIS A 65 -10.69 8.53 4.11
N SER A 66 -10.70 9.65 3.38
CA SER A 66 -10.94 9.69 1.93
C SER A 66 -10.01 8.80 1.11
N ILE A 67 -8.79 8.53 1.60
CA ILE A 67 -7.84 7.59 0.97
C ILE A 67 -8.39 6.17 0.86
N LEU A 68 -9.36 5.80 1.69
CA LEU A 68 -10.00 4.49 1.68
C LEU A 68 -11.29 4.45 0.85
N HIS A 69 -11.73 5.56 0.22
CA HIS A 69 -12.98 5.60 -0.56
C HIS A 69 -13.02 4.59 -1.72
N GLY A 70 -11.86 4.19 -2.25
CA GLY A 70 -11.76 3.14 -3.27
C GLY A 70 -11.86 1.72 -2.70
N ARG A 71 -12.12 1.54 -1.40
CA ARG A 71 -12.14 0.24 -0.71
C ARG A 71 -13.53 -0.11 -0.22
N THR A 72 -13.91 -1.37 -0.44
CA THR A 72 -15.12 -1.91 0.18
C THR A 72 -14.87 -2.34 1.62
N LYS A 73 -15.95 -2.46 2.41
CA LYS A 73 -15.88 -2.95 3.79
C LYS A 73 -15.22 -4.33 3.84
N GLU A 74 -15.53 -5.19 2.88
CA GLU A 74 -15.01 -6.56 2.74
C GLU A 74 -13.50 -6.54 2.46
N GLN A 75 -13.03 -5.62 1.62
CA GLN A 75 -11.59 -5.44 1.36
C GLN A 75 -10.85 -4.97 2.61
N ILE A 76 -11.42 -4.01 3.35
CA ILE A 76 -10.86 -3.53 4.62
C ILE A 76 -10.79 -4.70 5.62
N LYS A 77 -11.88 -5.47 5.75
CA LYS A 77 -11.93 -6.68 6.59
C LYS A 77 -10.80 -7.65 6.21
N ALA A 78 -10.72 -8.07 4.95
CA ALA A 78 -9.68 -8.98 4.49
C ALA A 78 -8.26 -8.45 4.79
N LYS A 79 -8.05 -7.14 4.64
CA LYS A 79 -6.77 -6.50 4.94
C LYS A 79 -6.47 -6.50 6.44
N LEU A 80 -7.45 -6.22 7.28
CA LEU A 80 -7.30 -6.28 8.74
C LEU A 80 -6.95 -7.70 9.20
N GLN A 81 -7.63 -8.73 8.69
CA GLN A 81 -7.25 -10.14 8.97
C GLN A 81 -5.79 -10.43 8.58
N HIS A 82 -5.36 -9.95 7.42
CA HIS A 82 -3.98 -10.11 6.99
C HIS A 82 -2.98 -9.40 7.91
N LEU A 83 -3.31 -8.18 8.37
CA LEU A 83 -2.49 -7.42 9.31
C LEU A 83 -2.42 -8.10 10.68
N MET A 84 -3.53 -8.66 11.19
CA MET A 84 -3.54 -9.44 12.43
C MET A 84 -2.58 -10.62 12.35
N LYS A 85 -2.61 -11.38 11.25
CA LYS A 85 -1.73 -12.53 11.05
C LYS A 85 -0.26 -12.13 11.00
N LYS A 86 0.07 -11.00 10.36
CA LYS A 86 1.44 -10.52 10.25
C LYS A 86 2.03 -9.94 11.54
N CYS A 87 1.22 -9.41 12.45
CA CYS A 87 1.69 -8.90 13.74
C CYS A 87 2.01 -10.00 14.77
N THR A 88 1.93 -11.28 14.39
CA THR A 88 2.15 -12.45 15.28
C THR A 88 3.58 -13.00 15.22
N HIS A 89 4.53 -12.30 14.60
CA HIS A 89 5.94 -12.70 14.49
C HIS A 89 6.86 -11.68 15.14
#